data_AF-A0A2H6K6G3-F1
#
_entry.id   AF-A0A2H6K6G3-F1
#
_cell.length_a   1.000
_cell.length_b   1.000
_cell.length_c   1.000
_cell.angle_alpha   90.00
_cell.angle_beta   90.00
_cell.angle_gamma   90.00
#
_symmetry.space_group_name_H-M   'P 1'
#
loop_
_entity.id
_entity.type
_entity.pdbx_description
1 polymer ?
#
loop_
_entity_poly.entity_id
_entity_poly.type
_entity_poly.pdbx_seq_one_letter_code
_entity_poly.pdbx_strand_id
1 'polypeptide(L)'
;MAIDHPGVPRKRGGRRYQFDPLAVSAAYPLVAQHVRKQVIRDRLALKRQNSANLRSRRALFERLSQMERQFVRPQSLDELVLRATALNEQLAIQREIECALTSLLCVVQRIRRAAANQEFGIFSAKPSTWEEQRAERDALEALRAQRAKTFVSELMARSEVELERRRLALEEAVRRKEIRDREEQAEEEETMLGCDRKLLASGVYRAQIKPHHS
;
A
#
# COMPACT_ATOMS: atom_id res chain seq x y z
N MET A 1 -58.84 21.63 20.52
CA MET A 1 -57.56 21.55 21.26
C MET A 1 -56.65 20.62 20.46
N ALA A 2 -55.65 21.16 19.78
CA ALA A 2 -54.75 20.38 18.93
C ALA A 2 -53.63 19.80 19.80
N ILE A 3 -53.42 18.48 19.68
CA ILE A 3 -52.39 17.75 20.41
C ILE A 3 -51.06 18.06 19.72
N ASP A 4 -50.22 18.85 20.39
CA ASP A 4 -48.86 19.13 19.94
C ASP A 4 -48.02 17.85 20.04
N HIS A 5 -47.66 17.25 18.91
CA HIS A 5 -46.66 16.18 18.87
C HIS A 5 -45.29 16.75 19.29
N PRO A 6 -44.65 16.21 20.33
CA PRO A 6 -43.35 16.67 20.79
C PRO A 6 -42.28 16.22 19.80
N GLY A 7 -42.02 17.04 18.78
CA GLY A 7 -41.01 16.73 17.78
C GLY A 7 -41.02 17.59 16.52
N VAL A 8 -42.09 18.34 16.25
CA VAL A 8 -42.16 19.18 15.05
C VAL A 8 -41.47 20.52 15.32
N PRO A 9 -40.36 20.86 14.62
CA PRO A 9 -39.71 22.14 14.80
C PRO A 9 -40.63 23.26 14.33
N ARG A 10 -40.80 24.30 15.17
CA ARG A 10 -41.57 25.51 14.81
C ARG A 10 -41.00 26.13 13.53
N LYS A 11 -41.87 26.40 12.55
CA LYS A 11 -41.52 27.06 11.29
C LYS A 11 -40.99 28.47 11.58
N ARG A 12 -39.67 28.64 11.57
CA ARG A 12 -39.04 29.98 11.57
C ARG A 12 -39.16 30.55 10.16
N GLY A 13 -39.89 31.65 10.01
CA GLY A 13 -40.01 32.36 8.74
C GLY A 13 -38.63 32.81 8.25
N GLY A 14 -38.34 32.55 6.97
CA GLY A 14 -37.18 33.11 6.27
C GLY A 14 -36.09 32.14 5.79
N ARG A 15 -36.29 30.81 5.78
CA ARG A 15 -35.30 29.88 5.21
C ARG A 15 -35.80 29.22 3.92
N ARG A 16 -35.05 29.43 2.84
CA ARG A 16 -35.17 28.71 1.56
C ARG A 16 -35.18 27.19 1.83
N TYR A 17 -36.19 26.52 1.31
CA TYR A 17 -36.34 25.06 1.15
C TYR A 17 -35.70 24.19 2.25
N GLN A 18 -36.41 23.99 3.36
CA GLN A 18 -36.20 22.77 4.14
C GLN A 18 -36.78 21.60 3.34
N PHE A 19 -35.91 20.81 2.72
CA PHE A 19 -36.31 19.54 2.10
C PHE A 19 -36.90 18.65 3.18
N ASP A 20 -38.20 18.38 3.10
CA ASP A 20 -38.86 17.40 3.94
C ASP A 20 -38.85 16.05 3.21
N PRO A 21 -37.91 15.15 3.54
CA PRO A 21 -37.75 13.91 2.81
C PRO A 21 -38.95 12.96 2.96
N LEU A 22 -39.76 13.12 4.02
CA LEU A 22 -40.99 12.35 4.22
C LEU A 22 -42.10 12.82 3.27
N ALA A 23 -42.13 14.11 2.96
CA ALA A 23 -43.05 14.68 1.98
C ALA A 23 -42.70 14.29 0.53
N VAL A 24 -41.44 13.95 0.26
CA VAL A 24 -40.94 13.61 -1.08
C VAL A 24 -40.95 12.10 -1.35
N SER A 25 -40.78 11.26 -0.32
CA SER A 25 -40.92 9.81 -0.47
C SER A 25 -41.34 9.12 0.84
N ALA A 26 -42.46 8.40 0.78
CA ALA A 26 -42.93 7.56 1.88
C ALA A 26 -41.95 6.41 2.22
N ALA A 27 -41.05 6.03 1.30
CA ALA A 27 -40.04 5.00 1.52
C ALA A 27 -38.77 5.51 2.23
N TYR A 28 -38.62 6.84 2.39
CA TYR A 28 -37.45 7.45 3.01
C TYR A 28 -37.10 6.90 4.40
N PRO A 29 -38.04 6.63 5.33
CA PRO A 29 -37.72 6.05 6.63
C PRO A 29 -36.99 4.71 6.53
N LEU A 30 -37.40 3.85 5.59
CA LEU A 30 -36.83 2.51 5.40
C LEU A 30 -35.43 2.61 4.80
N VAL A 31 -35.25 3.45 3.78
CA VAL A 31 -33.94 3.68 3.15
C VAL A 31 -32.99 4.33 4.16
N ALA A 32 -33.45 5.34 4.90
CA ALA A 32 -32.65 5.98 5.93
C ALA A 32 -32.23 5.01 7.05
N GLN A 33 -33.12 4.10 7.47
CA GLN A 33 -32.79 3.09 8.46
C GLN A 33 -31.78 2.06 7.91
N HIS A 34 -31.90 1.66 6.65
CA HIS A 34 -30.95 0.78 5.99
C HIS A 34 -29.56 1.42 5.89
N VAL A 35 -29.48 2.68 5.44
CA VAL A 35 -28.23 3.45 5.37
C VAL A 35 -27.62 3.61 6.77
N ARG A 36 -28.41 3.91 7.81
CA ARG A 36 -27.90 3.97 9.19
C ARG A 36 -27.29 2.64 9.64
N LYS A 37 -27.95 1.52 9.36
CA LYS A 37 -27.42 0.18 9.69
C LYS A 37 -26.10 -0.09 8.96
N GLN A 38 -26.02 0.26 7.68
CA GLN A 38 -24.81 0.08 6.87
C GLN A 38 -23.65 0.94 7.39
N VAL A 39 -23.91 2.23 7.67
CA VAL A 39 -22.90 3.14 8.24
C VAL A 39 -22.40 2.65 9.60
N ILE A 40 -23.28 2.12 10.45
CA ILE A 40 -22.88 1.53 11.74
C ILE A 40 -21.96 0.32 11.52
N ARG A 41 -22.31 -0.57 10.58
CA ARG A 41 -21.49 -1.74 10.23
C ARG A 41 -20.10 -1.33 9.75
N ASP A 42 -20.03 -0.38 8.83
CA ASP A 42 -18.76 0.10 8.26
C ASP A 42 -17.90 0.80 9.33
N ARG A 43 -18.51 1.62 10.19
CA ARG A 43 -17.83 2.25 11.33
C ARG A 43 -17.26 1.21 12.31
N LEU A 44 -18.00 0.13 12.57
CA LEU A 44 -17.51 -0.96 13.43
C LEU A 44 -16.34 -1.72 12.78
N ALA A 45 -16.39 -1.96 11.48
CA ALA A 45 -15.29 -2.59 10.74
C ALA A 45 -14.02 -1.73 10.77
N LEU A 46 -14.15 -0.42 10.52
CA LEU A 46 -13.04 0.54 10.61
C LEU A 46 -12.45 0.60 12.03
N LYS A 47 -13.28 0.61 13.07
CA LYS A 47 -12.82 0.55 14.47
C LYS A 47 -12.01 -0.71 14.76
N ARG A 48 -12.46 -1.87 14.28
CA ARG A 48 -11.73 -3.15 14.44
C ARG A 48 -10.39 -3.11 13.72
N GLN A 49 -10.35 -2.64 12.47
CA GLN A 49 -9.11 -2.50 11.70
C GLN A 49 -8.12 -1.56 12.39
N ASN A 50 -8.57 -0.40 12.87
CA ASN A 50 -7.73 0.52 13.62
C ASN A 50 -7.18 -0.11 14.90
N SER A 51 -7.97 -0.90 15.62
CA SER A 51 -7.50 -1.61 16.81
C SER A 51 -6.41 -2.64 16.49
N ALA A 52 -6.52 -3.34 15.35
CA ALA A 52 -5.51 -4.29 14.88
C ALA A 52 -4.21 -3.56 14.49
N ASN A 53 -4.33 -2.44 13.78
CA ASN A 53 -3.18 -1.60 13.41
C ASN A 53 -2.47 -1.01 14.64
N LEU A 54 -3.22 -0.62 15.68
CA LEU A 54 -2.61 -0.16 16.93
C LEU A 54 -1.83 -1.28 17.63
N ARG A 55 -2.37 -2.51 17.64
CA ARG A 55 -1.66 -3.68 18.21
C ARG A 55 -0.39 -3.99 17.43
N SER A 56 -0.44 -3.99 16.10
CA SER A 56 0.75 -4.26 15.27
C SER A 56 1.81 -3.17 15.45
N ARG A 57 1.42 -1.89 15.53
CA ARG A 57 2.34 -0.78 15.83
C ARG A 57 2.99 -0.94 17.20
N ARG A 58 2.23 -1.32 18.24
CA ARG A 58 2.80 -1.59 19.58
C ARG A 58 3.82 -2.72 19.55
N ALA A 59 3.49 -3.84 18.88
CA ALA A 59 4.42 -4.96 18.74
C ALA A 59 5.71 -4.57 18.00
N LEU A 60 5.60 -3.73 16.95
CA LEU A 60 6.77 -3.19 16.25
C LEU A 60 7.60 -2.29 17.16
N PHE A 61 6.97 -1.40 17.94
CA PHE A 61 7.67 -0.54 18.90
C PHE A 61 8.37 -1.34 20.00
N GLU A 62 7.72 -2.37 20.55
CA GLU A 62 8.35 -3.26 21.52
C GLU A 62 9.57 -3.97 20.93
N ARG A 63 9.45 -4.47 19.69
CA ARG A 63 10.57 -5.11 19.00
C ARG A 63 11.71 -4.13 18.73
N LEU A 64 11.42 -2.91 18.28
CA LEU A 64 12.42 -1.86 18.08
C LEU A 64 13.11 -1.50 19.40
N SER A 65 12.35 -1.33 20.48
CA SER A 65 12.90 -1.02 21.80
C SER A 65 13.79 -2.16 22.33
N GLN A 66 13.42 -3.43 22.08
CA GLN A 66 14.28 -4.56 22.39
C GLN A 66 15.59 -4.54 21.59
N MET A 67 15.53 -4.23 20.29
CA MET A 67 16.73 -4.10 19.47
C MET A 67 17.60 -2.93 19.93
N GLU A 68 17.02 -1.78 20.29
CA GLU A 68 17.75 -0.63 20.85
C GLU A 68 18.44 -0.97 22.16
N ARG A 69 17.79 -1.73 23.06
CA ARG A 69 18.42 -2.19 24.31
C ARG A 69 19.60 -3.13 24.08
N GLN A 70 19.52 -3.94 23.03
CA GLN A 70 20.58 -4.86 22.63
C GLN A 70 21.64 -4.18 21.75
N PHE A 71 21.38 -2.96 21.29
CA PHE A 71 22.28 -2.22 20.41
C PHE A 71 23.46 -1.66 21.22
N VAL A 72 24.60 -2.31 21.09
CA VAL A 72 25.87 -1.78 21.58
C VAL A 72 26.37 -0.74 20.57
N ARG A 73 26.32 0.54 20.93
CA ARG A 73 26.84 1.61 20.07
C ARG A 73 28.32 1.35 19.76
N PRO A 74 28.75 1.39 18.49
CA PRO A 74 30.14 1.23 18.14
C PRO A 74 30.95 2.41 18.70
N GLN A 75 32.11 2.11 19.27
CA GLN A 75 32.94 3.08 19.97
C GLN A 75 33.90 3.80 19.03
N SER A 76 34.18 3.21 17.86
CA SER A 76 35.04 3.76 16.82
C SER A 76 34.48 3.53 15.42
N LEU A 77 35.01 4.29 14.44
CA LEU A 77 34.71 4.10 13.02
C LEU A 77 35.23 2.75 12.51
N ASP A 78 36.35 2.26 13.04
CA ASP A 78 36.93 0.97 12.66
C ASP A 78 36.04 -0.21 13.10
N GLU A 79 35.45 -0.13 14.29
CA GLU A 79 34.45 -1.12 14.74
C GLU A 79 33.19 -1.12 13.87
N LEU A 80 32.76 0.06 13.39
CA LEU A 80 31.65 0.17 12.45
C LEU A 80 31.96 -0.55 11.13
N VAL A 81 33.15 -0.32 10.58
CA VAL A 81 33.60 -0.95 9.34
C VAL A 81 33.68 -2.46 9.52
N LEU A 82 34.29 -2.95 10.61
CA LEU A 82 34.38 -4.38 10.92
C LEU A 82 33.01 -5.06 11.10
N ARG A 83 32.05 -4.38 11.74
CA ARG A 83 30.69 -4.91 11.88
C ARG A 83 29.95 -4.91 10.54
N ALA A 84 30.15 -3.88 9.72
CA ALA A 84 29.56 -3.82 8.39
C ALA A 84 30.12 -4.91 7.45
N THR A 85 31.43 -5.17 7.49
CA THR A 85 32.03 -6.26 6.73
C THR A 85 31.52 -7.62 7.20
N ALA A 86 31.47 -7.87 8.51
CA ALA A 86 30.93 -9.12 9.05
C ALA A 86 29.44 -9.34 8.69
N LEU A 87 28.62 -8.29 8.70
CA LEU A 87 27.23 -8.38 8.25
C LEU A 87 27.11 -8.67 6.74
N ASN A 88 27.95 -8.04 5.93
CA ASN A 88 27.99 -8.30 4.50
C ASN A 88 28.44 -9.74 4.19
N GLU A 89 29.40 -10.28 4.93
CA GLU A 89 29.82 -11.67 4.85
C GLU A 89 28.67 -12.62 5.22
N GLN A 90 27.95 -12.33 6.33
CA GLN A 90 26.78 -13.12 6.71
C GLN A 90 25.66 -13.09 5.67
N LEU A 91 25.40 -11.92 5.07
CA LEU A 91 24.42 -11.77 3.99
C LEU A 91 24.85 -12.52 2.72
N ALA A 92 26.15 -12.51 2.40
CA ALA A 92 26.68 -13.27 1.28
C ALA A 92 26.49 -14.77 1.51
N ILE A 93 26.84 -15.28 2.69
CA ILE A 93 26.64 -16.68 3.08
C ILE A 93 25.14 -17.06 3.00
N GLN A 94 24.25 -16.22 3.51
CA GLN A 94 22.80 -16.47 3.43
C GLN A 94 22.32 -16.56 1.98
N ARG A 95 22.75 -15.64 1.11
CA ARG A 95 22.40 -15.68 -0.32
C ARG A 95 22.97 -16.90 -1.02
N GLU A 96 24.20 -17.31 -0.71
CA GLU A 96 24.78 -18.54 -1.24
C GLU A 96 23.97 -19.78 -0.81
N ILE A 97 23.54 -19.83 0.45
CA ILE A 97 22.67 -20.89 0.95
C ILE A 97 21.32 -20.89 0.23
N GLU A 98 20.70 -19.73 0.05
CA GLU A 98 19.44 -19.61 -0.72
C GLU A 98 19.61 -20.07 -2.17
N CYS A 99 20.69 -19.66 -2.84
CA CYS A 99 21.05 -20.10 -4.19
C CYS A 99 21.30 -21.61 -4.25
N ALA A 100 21.97 -22.19 -3.25
CA ALA A 100 22.20 -23.62 -3.15
C ALA A 100 20.89 -24.40 -2.94
N LEU A 101 20.03 -23.93 -2.03
CA LEU A 101 18.73 -24.55 -1.74
C LEU A 101 17.78 -24.47 -2.93
N THR A 102 17.73 -23.33 -3.63
CA THR A 102 16.94 -23.17 -4.85
C THR A 102 17.46 -24.05 -5.99
N SER A 103 18.79 -24.13 -6.14
CA SER A 103 19.41 -25.04 -7.12
C SER A 103 19.10 -26.50 -6.79
N LEU A 104 19.18 -26.89 -5.52
CA LEU A 104 18.84 -28.23 -5.05
C LEU A 104 17.35 -28.52 -5.25
N LEU A 105 16.47 -27.56 -4.99
CA LEU A 105 15.04 -27.68 -5.29
C LEU A 105 14.80 -27.91 -6.78
N CYS A 106 15.49 -27.18 -7.66
CA CYS A 106 15.45 -27.38 -9.11
C CYS A 106 15.93 -28.78 -9.50
N VAL A 107 17.02 -29.28 -8.90
CA VAL A 107 17.51 -30.65 -9.12
C VAL A 107 16.50 -31.69 -8.64
N VAL A 108 15.93 -31.53 -7.45
CA VAL A 108 14.89 -32.42 -6.91
C VAL A 108 13.64 -32.41 -7.79
N GLN A 109 13.20 -31.24 -8.25
CA GLN A 109 12.10 -31.12 -9.21
C GLN A 109 12.44 -31.76 -10.56
N ARG A 110 13.68 -31.61 -11.03
CA ARG A 110 14.16 -32.25 -12.26
C ARG A 110 14.26 -33.76 -12.11
N ILE A 111 14.71 -34.29 -10.98
CA ILE A 111 14.73 -35.72 -10.68
C ILE A 111 13.30 -36.26 -10.61
N ARG A 112 12.36 -35.55 -9.98
CA ARG A 112 10.94 -35.89 -10.01
C ARG A 112 10.36 -35.92 -11.43
N ARG A 113 10.72 -34.95 -12.26
CA ARG A 113 10.33 -34.90 -13.68
C ARG A 113 11.06 -35.95 -14.54
N ALA A 114 12.31 -36.27 -14.24
CA ALA A 114 13.10 -37.26 -14.96
C ALA A 114 12.66 -38.69 -14.62
N ALA A 115 12.26 -38.95 -13.36
CA ALA A 115 11.55 -40.16 -12.98
C ALA A 115 10.21 -40.31 -13.72
N ALA A 116 9.60 -39.20 -14.14
CA ALA A 116 8.43 -39.19 -15.02
C ALA A 116 8.78 -39.20 -16.53
N ASN A 117 10.00 -38.83 -16.94
CA ASN A 117 10.42 -38.67 -18.33
C ASN A 117 11.44 -39.74 -18.81
N GLN A 118 11.71 -40.79 -18.03
CA GLN A 118 12.52 -41.95 -18.48
C GLN A 118 11.93 -42.69 -19.69
N GLU A 119 10.75 -42.30 -20.17
CA GLU A 119 10.13 -42.80 -21.41
C GLU A 119 10.65 -42.15 -22.71
N PHE A 120 11.35 -41.02 -22.67
CA PHE A 120 11.76 -40.33 -23.90
C PHE A 120 13.25 -40.02 -23.92
N GLY A 121 13.99 -41.00 -24.40
CA GLY A 121 15.42 -40.89 -24.64
C GLY A 121 15.80 -39.99 -25.81
N ILE A 122 17.09 -39.66 -25.77
CA ILE A 122 18.00 -39.52 -26.92
C ILE A 122 17.84 -38.24 -27.75
N PHE A 123 18.87 -37.38 -27.72
CA PHE A 123 19.56 -36.92 -28.94
C PHE A 123 20.91 -36.31 -28.50
N SER A 124 22.01 -37.04 -28.68
CA SER A 124 22.88 -37.09 -29.88
C SER A 124 23.62 -35.77 -30.10
N ALA A 125 24.86 -35.79 -29.61
CA ALA A 125 25.92 -34.87 -29.96
C ALA A 125 26.49 -35.23 -31.34
N LYS A 126 26.70 -34.23 -32.19
CA LYS A 126 27.74 -34.28 -33.22
C LYS A 126 28.88 -33.37 -32.76
N PRO A 127 30.14 -33.82 -32.75
CA PRO A 127 31.25 -32.96 -32.38
C PRO A 127 31.64 -32.09 -33.58
N SER A 128 31.51 -30.76 -33.43
CA SER A 128 32.21 -29.79 -34.28
C SER A 128 33.69 -29.74 -33.88
N THR A 129 34.59 -29.41 -34.81
CA THR A 129 36.03 -29.35 -34.51
C THR A 129 36.33 -28.19 -33.53
N TRP A 130 37.39 -28.32 -32.71
CA TRP A 130 37.68 -27.38 -31.62
C TRP A 130 37.95 -25.93 -32.09
N GLU A 131 38.44 -25.76 -33.30
CA GLU A 131 38.69 -24.46 -33.93
C GLU A 131 37.38 -23.79 -34.40
N GLU A 132 36.47 -24.57 -34.99
CA GLU A 132 35.10 -24.12 -35.32
C GLU A 132 34.34 -23.71 -34.05
N GLN A 133 34.47 -24.47 -32.96
CA GLN A 133 33.85 -24.14 -31.68
C GLN A 133 34.38 -22.85 -31.05
N ARG A 134 35.67 -22.52 -31.22
CA ARG A 134 36.25 -21.25 -30.74
C ARG A 134 35.76 -20.08 -31.55
N ALA A 135 35.81 -20.17 -32.88
CA ALA A 135 35.34 -19.10 -33.75
C ALA A 135 33.84 -18.83 -33.57
N GLU A 136 33.03 -19.88 -33.42
CA GLU A 136 31.60 -19.75 -33.10
C GLU A 136 31.37 -19.12 -31.72
N ARG A 137 32.19 -19.48 -30.72
CA ARG A 137 32.09 -18.92 -29.37
C ARG A 137 32.47 -17.45 -29.32
N ASP A 138 33.53 -17.04 -30.00
CA ASP A 138 33.97 -15.65 -30.07
C ASP A 138 32.94 -14.78 -30.80
N ALA A 139 32.36 -15.30 -31.90
CA ALA A 139 31.26 -14.64 -32.62
C ALA A 139 30.00 -14.49 -31.73
N LEU A 140 29.67 -15.51 -30.94
CA LEU A 140 28.55 -15.48 -30.00
C LEU A 140 28.80 -14.51 -28.84
N GLU A 141 30.02 -14.44 -28.31
CA GLU A 141 30.39 -13.50 -27.25
C GLU A 141 30.36 -12.05 -27.76
N ALA A 142 30.79 -11.78 -28.99
CA ALA A 142 30.66 -10.47 -29.63
C ALA A 142 29.19 -10.06 -29.82
N LEU A 143 28.34 -10.98 -30.28
CA LEU A 143 26.90 -10.78 -30.41
C LEU A 143 26.22 -10.53 -29.05
N ARG A 144 26.62 -11.26 -28.00
CA ARG A 144 26.13 -11.03 -26.63
C ARG A 144 26.56 -9.66 -26.12
N ALA A 145 27.79 -9.23 -26.37
CA ALA A 145 28.28 -7.91 -25.97
C ALA A 145 27.53 -6.78 -26.69
N GLN A 146 27.25 -6.93 -27.99
CA GLN A 146 26.41 -5.97 -28.72
C GLN A 146 24.99 -5.90 -28.17
N ARG A 147 24.34 -7.06 -27.95
CA ARG A 147 22.99 -7.11 -27.37
C ARG A 147 22.93 -6.55 -25.95
N ALA A 148 23.98 -6.76 -25.15
CA ALA A 148 24.08 -6.19 -23.82
C ALA A 148 24.16 -4.66 -23.87
N LYS A 149 24.95 -4.10 -24.80
CA LYS A 149 25.06 -2.64 -24.99
C LYS A 149 23.73 -2.04 -25.43
N THR A 150 23.04 -2.63 -26.42
CA THR A 150 21.74 -2.14 -26.89
C THR A 150 20.68 -2.24 -25.80
N PHE A 151 20.66 -3.36 -25.06
CA PHE A 151 19.75 -3.55 -23.94
C PHE A 151 19.97 -2.50 -22.84
N VAL A 152 21.22 -2.23 -22.46
CA VAL A 152 21.53 -1.20 -21.46
C VAL A 152 21.10 0.19 -21.95
N SER A 153 21.35 0.55 -23.21
CA SER A 153 20.89 1.84 -23.74
C SER A 153 19.37 1.97 -23.76
N GLU A 154 18.65 0.91 -24.14
CA GLU A 154 17.18 0.91 -24.10
C GLU A 154 16.64 0.96 -22.68
N LEU A 155 17.29 0.27 -21.74
CA LEU A 155 16.93 0.29 -20.32
C LEU A 155 17.12 1.69 -19.72
N MET A 156 18.24 2.35 -20.03
CA MET A 156 18.52 3.71 -19.55
C MET A 156 17.48 4.71 -20.09
N ALA A 157 17.19 4.66 -21.40
CA ALA A 157 16.16 5.52 -21.99
C ALA A 157 14.77 5.28 -21.37
N ARG A 158 14.38 4.02 -21.13
CA ARG A 158 13.12 3.69 -20.45
C ARG A 158 13.10 4.17 -19.00
N SER A 159 14.23 4.05 -18.30
CA SER A 159 14.40 4.52 -16.92
C SER A 159 14.23 6.03 -16.80
N GLU A 160 14.86 6.80 -17.70
CA GLU A 160 14.75 8.26 -17.71
C GLU A 160 13.30 8.72 -17.94
N VAL A 161 12.62 8.12 -18.93
CA VAL A 161 11.21 8.38 -19.22
C VAL A 161 10.31 8.02 -18.03
N GLU A 162 10.59 6.92 -17.33
CA GLU A 162 9.82 6.51 -16.16
C GLU A 162 10.06 7.44 -14.95
N LEU A 163 11.30 7.89 -14.74
CA LEU A 163 11.65 8.86 -13.70
C LEU A 163 10.96 10.20 -13.93
N GLU A 164 10.93 10.69 -15.16
CA GLU A 164 10.17 11.89 -15.54
C GLU A 164 8.67 11.71 -15.31
N ARG A 165 8.10 10.58 -15.71
CA ARG A 165 6.69 10.27 -15.47
C ARG A 165 6.34 10.23 -13.98
N ARG A 166 7.20 9.62 -13.16
CA ARG A 166 7.03 9.57 -11.69
C ARG A 166 7.16 10.95 -11.07
N ARG A 167 8.10 11.77 -11.56
CA ARG A 167 8.28 13.16 -11.12
C ARG A 167 7.04 14.00 -11.41
N LEU A 168 6.51 13.95 -12.64
CA LEU A 168 5.28 14.67 -13.01
C LEU A 168 4.08 14.21 -12.18
N ALA A 169 3.93 12.90 -11.95
CA ALA A 169 2.86 12.37 -11.10
C ALA A 169 2.99 12.82 -9.64
N LEU A 170 4.21 12.92 -9.11
CA LEU A 170 4.49 13.47 -7.78
C LEU A 170 4.18 14.97 -7.70
N GLU A 171 4.59 15.75 -8.70
CA GLU A 171 4.30 17.19 -8.78
C GLU A 171 2.79 17.44 -8.85
N GLU A 172 2.04 16.65 -9.62
CA GLU A 172 0.57 16.70 -9.64
C GLU A 172 -0.06 16.29 -8.30
N ALA A 173 0.46 15.24 -7.66
CA ALA A 173 -0.06 14.78 -6.37
C ALA A 173 0.18 15.82 -5.26
N VAL A 174 1.34 16.48 -5.25
CA VAL A 174 1.66 17.59 -4.35
C VAL A 174 0.71 18.76 -4.60
N ARG A 175 0.50 19.17 -5.85
CA ARG A 175 -0.47 20.24 -6.19
C ARG A 175 -1.89 19.92 -5.75
N ARG A 176 -2.35 18.68 -5.97
CA ARG A 176 -3.69 18.24 -5.50
C ARG A 176 -3.80 18.23 -3.99
N LYS A 177 -2.73 17.86 -3.29
CA LYS A 177 -2.69 17.91 -1.83
C LYS A 177 -2.71 19.35 -1.33
N GLU A 178 -1.94 20.27 -1.93
CA GLU A 178 -1.96 21.69 -1.55
C GLU A 178 -3.35 22.33 -1.77
N ILE A 179 -4.04 21.98 -2.84
CA ILE A 179 -5.42 22.42 -3.08
C ILE A 179 -6.35 21.88 -1.99
N ARG A 180 -6.24 20.58 -1.69
CA ARG A 180 -7.05 19.93 -0.67
C ARG A 180 -6.78 20.47 0.74
N ASP A 181 -5.52 20.71 1.07
CA ASP A 181 -5.12 21.26 2.37
C ASP A 181 -5.64 22.70 2.52
N ARG A 182 -5.69 23.49 1.44
CA ARG A 182 -6.31 24.83 1.44
C ARG A 182 -7.83 24.78 1.55
N GLU A 183 -8.47 23.83 0.88
CA GLU A 183 -9.91 23.59 0.99
C GLU A 183 -10.27 23.11 2.40
N GLU A 184 -9.49 22.20 2.99
CA GLU A 184 -9.64 21.71 4.36
C GLU A 184 -9.41 22.85 5.38
N GLN A 185 -8.41 23.71 5.19
CA GLN A 185 -8.20 24.90 6.03
C GLN A 185 -9.36 25.90 5.94
N ALA A 186 -9.87 26.16 4.74
CA ALA A 186 -11.04 27.03 4.55
C ALA A 186 -12.32 26.42 5.14
N GLU A 187 -12.46 25.09 5.13
CA GLU A 187 -13.57 24.37 5.76
C GLU A 187 -13.43 24.27 7.29
N GLU A 188 -12.21 24.19 7.83
CA GLU A 188 -11.92 24.21 9.27
C GLU A 188 -12.21 25.57 9.90
N GLU A 189 -11.99 26.66 9.17
CA GLU A 189 -12.35 28.03 9.58
C GLU A 189 -13.88 28.25 9.63
N GLU A 190 -14.68 27.44 8.93
CA GLU A 190 -16.13 27.65 8.75
C GLU A 190 -17.06 26.72 9.56
N THR A 191 -16.55 25.96 10.54
CA THR A 191 -17.22 25.02 11.48
C THR A 191 -17.26 23.52 11.12
N MET A 192 -16.74 22.70 12.06
CA MET A 192 -16.94 21.24 12.31
C MET A 192 -16.85 20.28 11.10
N LEU A 193 -15.97 19.29 11.21
CA LEU A 193 -15.71 18.16 10.29
C LEU A 193 -16.84 17.85 9.29
N GLY A 194 -16.52 17.82 7.99
CA GLY A 194 -17.47 17.69 6.87
C GLY A 194 -18.42 16.49 6.89
N CYS A 195 -18.13 15.46 7.69
CA CYS A 195 -19.03 14.33 7.94
C CYS A 195 -20.27 14.72 8.76
N ASP A 196 -20.14 15.68 9.68
CA ASP A 196 -21.20 16.06 10.61
C ASP A 196 -22.23 17.00 9.96
N ARG A 197 -21.82 17.77 8.94
CA ARG A 197 -22.67 18.71 8.19
C ARG A 197 -23.83 18.00 7.47
N LYS A 198 -23.57 16.84 6.83
CA LYS A 198 -24.58 16.03 6.13
C LYS A 198 -25.51 15.26 7.09
N LEU A 199 -25.00 14.91 8.28
CA LEU A 199 -25.75 14.19 9.31
C LEU A 199 -26.65 15.13 10.14
N LEU A 200 -26.23 16.38 10.34
CA LEU A 200 -27.04 17.46 10.92
C LEU A 200 -28.14 17.92 9.95
N ALA A 201 -27.80 18.12 8.68
CA ALA A 201 -28.76 18.56 7.66
C ALA A 201 -29.89 17.54 7.37
N SER A 202 -29.62 16.24 7.52
CA SER A 202 -30.60 15.17 7.35
C SER A 202 -31.41 14.85 8.64
N GLY A 203 -31.18 15.59 9.73
CA GLY A 203 -31.87 15.38 11.01
C GLY A 203 -31.51 14.08 11.75
N VAL A 204 -30.50 13.34 11.27
CA VAL A 204 -30.06 12.06 11.84
C VAL A 204 -29.18 12.29 13.08
N TYR A 205 -28.50 13.43 13.15
CA TYR A 205 -27.69 13.83 14.29
C TYR A 205 -28.38 15.00 15.00
N ARG A 206 -28.98 14.75 16.17
CA ARG A 206 -29.21 15.81 17.16
C ARG A 206 -28.02 15.75 18.09
N ALA A 207 -27.10 16.70 17.96
CA ALA A 207 -26.01 16.84 18.92
C ALA A 207 -26.64 16.91 20.32
N GLN A 208 -26.38 15.91 21.16
CA GLN A 208 -26.52 16.05 22.60
C GLN A 208 -25.41 17.01 23.05
N ILE A 209 -25.58 18.30 22.73
CA ILE A 209 -24.87 19.36 23.42
C ILE A 209 -25.46 19.30 24.82
N LYS A 210 -24.75 18.67 25.76
CA LYS A 210 -25.06 18.82 27.17
C LYS A 210 -25.10 20.32 27.44
N PRO A 211 -26.16 20.86 28.05
CA PRO A 211 -26.12 22.25 28.48
C PRO A 211 -24.95 22.37 29.45
N HIS A 212 -23.99 23.23 29.13
CA HIS A 212 -23.06 23.74 30.13
C HIS A 212 -23.93 24.46 31.15
N HIS A 213 -24.10 23.85 32.33
CA HIS A 213 -24.63 24.52 33.49
C HIS A 213 -23.63 25.61 33.88
N SER A 214 -24.03 26.87 33.71
CA SER A 214 -23.56 28.02 34.47
C SER A 214 -24.58 28.33 35.55
#